data_AF-A0A1I6HLZ8-F1
#
_entry.id   AF-A0A1I6HLZ8-F1
#
_cell.length_a   1.000
_cell.length_b   1.000
_cell.length_c   1.000
_cell.angle_alpha   90.00
_cell.angle_beta   90.00
_cell.angle_gamma   90.00
#
_symmetry.space_group_name_H-M   'P 1'
#
loop_
_entity.id
_entity.type
_entity.pdbx_description
1 polymer ?
#
loop_
_entity_poly.entity_id
_entity_poly.type
_entity_poly.pdbx_seq_one_letter_code
_entity_poly.pdbx_strand_id
1 'polypeptide(L)' 'MHSLHVAEFKANLTSILAEVKTKGEEYIVEFGRNHEKVAVLIPYEKYQQQFQQGVKLGP' A
#
# COMPACT_ATOMS: atom_id res chain seq x y z
N MET A 1 5.98 8.75 -0.49
CA MET A 1 5.82 7.46 0.21
C MET A 1 5.67 7.73 1.69
N HIS A 2 4.50 7.39 2.23
CA HIS A 2 4.09 7.63 3.61
C HIS A 2 4.07 6.33 4.40
N SER A 3 4.25 6.38 5.72
CA SER A 3 4.01 5.23 6.61
C SER A 3 2.70 5.44 7.35
N LEU A 4 1.95 4.36 7.56
CA LEU A 4 0.78 4.38 8.43
C LEU A 4 0.67 3.08 9.22
N HIS A 5 0.16 3.18 10.45
CA HIS A 5 -0.08 2.00 11.28
C HIS A 5 -1.35 1.27 10.81
N VAL A 6 -1.39 -0.06 10.94
CA VAL A 6 -2.51 -0.91 10.50
C VAL A 6 -3.86 -0.48 11.07
N ALA A 7 -3.89 0.11 12.26
CA ALA A 7 -5.12 0.63 12.86
C ALA A 7 -5.68 1.83 12.09
N GLU A 8 -4.81 2.77 11.70
CA GLU A 8 -5.18 3.92 10.86
C GLU A 8 -5.56 3.46 9.45
N PHE A 9 -4.82 2.48 8.90
CA PHE A 9 -5.14 1.89 7.61
C PHE A 9 -6.58 1.37 7.56
N LYS A 10 -6.99 0.63 8.60
CA LYS A 10 -8.32 0.05 8.71
C LYS A 10 -9.40 1.11 8.92
N ALA A 11 -9.11 2.13 9.74
CA ALA A 11 -10.06 3.20 10.03
C ALA A 11 -10.34 4.10 8.81
N ASN A 12 -9.34 4.31 7.95
CA ASN A 12 -9.38 5.27 6.85
C ASN A 12 -9.24 4.62 5.46
N LEU A 13 -9.52 3.32 5.34
CA LEU A 13 -9.20 2.52 4.15
C LEU A 13 -9.72 3.14 2.84
N THR A 14 -10.97 3.59 2.81
CA THR A 14 -11.59 4.15 1.60
C THR A 14 -10.89 5.44 1.14
N SER A 15 -10.57 6.33 2.08
CA SER A 15 -9.87 7.58 1.77
C SER A 15 -8.45 7.30 1.27
N ILE A 16 -7.73 6.40 1.93
CA ILE A 16 -6.37 6.01 1.53
C ILE A 16 -6.37 5.39 0.13
N LEU A 17 -7.31 4.49 -0.17
CA LEU A 17 -7.44 3.91 -1.53
C LEU A 17 -7.80 4.97 -2.58
N ALA A 18 -8.61 5.97 -2.24
CA ALA A 18 -8.90 7.09 -3.12
C ALA A 18 -7.63 7.90 -3.40
N GLU A 19 -6.78 8.15 -2.41
CA GLU A 19 -5.50 8.85 -2.58
C GLU A 19 -4.53 8.05 -3.45
N VAL A 20 -4.38 6.75 -3.20
CA VAL A 20 -3.57 5.86 -4.04
C VAL A 20 -4.04 5.91 -5.50
N LYS A 21 -5.37 5.80 -5.74
CA LYS A 21 -5.93 5.79 -7.09
C LYS A 21 -5.84 7.14 -7.80
N THR A 22 -6.14 8.24 -7.11
CA THR A 22 -6.36 9.56 -7.75
C THR A 22 -5.12 10.45 -7.71
N LYS A 23 -4.29 10.32 -6.68
CA LYS A 23 -3.08 11.12 -6.49
C LYS A 23 -1.80 10.31 -6.78
N GLY A 24 -1.90 8.99 -6.91
CA GLY A 24 -0.75 8.11 -7.13
C GLY A 24 0.11 7.91 -5.88
N GLU A 25 -0.48 8.14 -4.69
CA GLU A 25 0.20 8.00 -3.40
C GLU A 25 0.61 6.56 -3.11
N GLU A 26 1.65 6.42 -2.31
CA GLU A 26 2.22 5.14 -1.91
C GLU A 26 2.39 5.09 -0.40
N TYR A 27 1.99 3.97 0.21
CA TYR A 27 2.01 3.79 1.65
C TYR A 27 2.78 2.54 2.06
N ILE A 28 3.52 2.63 3.16
CA ILE A 28 4.02 1.51 3.93
C ILE A 28 3.01 1.24 5.04
N VAL A 29 2.57 0.00 5.17
CA VAL A 29 1.73 -0.44 6.29
C VAL A 29 2.63 -0.99 7.38
N GLU A 30 2.47 -0.43 8.58
CA GLU A 30 3.18 -0.82 9.79
C GLU A 30 2.28 -1.62 10.73
N PHE A 31 2.83 -2.62 11.42
CA PHE A 31 2.09 -3.49 12.33
C PHE A 31 2.74 -3.56 13.71
N GLY A 32 1.90 -3.58 14.75
CA GLY A 32 2.31 -3.80 16.13
C GLY A 32 3.00 -2.59 16.77
N ARG A 33 3.32 -2.74 18.06
CA ARG A 33 3.90 -1.65 18.89
C ARG A 33 5.26 -1.16 18.39
N ASN A 34 5.99 -2.00 17.67
CA ASN A 34 7.32 -1.67 17.17
C ASN A 34 7.28 -1.02 15.78
N HIS A 35 6.08 -0.74 15.24
CA HIS A 35 5.92 -0.16 13.91
C HIS A 35 6.67 -0.96 12.82
N GLU A 36 6.56 -2.29 12.89
CA GLU A 36 7.22 -3.16 11.91
C GLU A 36 6.61 -2.94 10.53
N LYS A 37 7.43 -2.65 9.52
CA LYS A 37 6.99 -2.43 8.14
C LYS A 37 6.66 -3.78 7.51
N VAL A 38 5.39 -4.04 7.21
CA VAL A 38 4.92 -5.38 6.80
C VAL A 38 4.38 -5.44 5.37
N ALA A 39 3.95 -4.33 4.80
CA ALA A 39 3.43 -4.29 3.44
C ALA A 39 3.60 -2.91 2.80
N VAL A 40 3.45 -2.85 1.49
CA VAL A 40 3.32 -1.61 0.73
C VAL A 40 1.99 -1.60 -0.03
N LEU A 41 1.38 -0.44 -0.10
CA LEU A 41 0.24 -0.14 -0.94
C LEU A 41 0.69 0.85 -2.02
N ILE A 42 0.63 0.40 -3.26
CA ILE A 42 1.04 1.20 -4.43
C ILE A 42 -0.10 1.22 -5.46
N PRO A 43 -0.17 2.25 -6.32
CA PRO A 43 -1.07 2.27 -7.47
C PRO A 43 -0.88 1.02 -8.34
N TYR A 44 -1.98 0.46 -8.83
CA TYR A 44 -1.94 -0.79 -9.59
C TYR A 44 -1.16 -0.64 -10.89
N GLU A 45 -1.22 0.53 -11.53
CA GLU A 45 -0.47 0.84 -12.75
C GLU A 45 1.05 0.85 -12.48
N LYS A 46 1.48 1.38 -11.33
CA LYS A 46 2.89 1.31 -10.90
C LYS A 46 3.31 -0.12 -10.61
N TYR A 47 2.45 -0.90 -9.96
CA TYR A 47 2.66 -2.35 -9.81
C TYR A 47 2.86 -3.02 -11.17
N GLN A 48 1.98 -2.77 -12.14
CA GLN A 48 2.08 -3.37 -13.47
C GLN A 48 3.38 -2.99 -14.19
N GLN A 49 3.78 -1.72 -14.14
CA GLN A 49 5.04 -1.26 -14.74
C GLN A 49 6.27 -1.92 -14.09
N GLN A 50 6.27 -2.02 -12.77
CA GLN A 50 7.42 -2.53 -12.01
C GLN A 50 7.53 -4.05 -12.04
N PHE A 51 6.41 -4.76 -12.14
CA PHE A 51 6.35 -6.23 -12.00
C PHE A 51 5.91 -6.97 -13.28
N GLN A 52 5.97 -6.32 -14.43
CA GLN A 52 5.83 -6.92 -15.77
C GLN A 52 6.75 -8.13 -16.02
N GLN A 53 7.72 -8.42 -15.12
CA GLN A 53 8.64 -9.54 -15.24
C GLN A 53 8.67 -10.57 -14.09
N GLY A 54 7.85 -10.53 -13.03
CA GLY A 54 8.07 -11.58 -12.00
C GLY A 54 7.26 -11.70 -10.71
N VAL A 55 6.21 -10.93 -10.46
CA VAL A 55 5.37 -11.21 -9.27
C VAL A 55 4.04 -11.81 -9.74
N LYS A 56 3.97 -13.14 -9.69
CA LYS A 56 2.69 -13.85 -9.73
C LYS A 56 2.06 -13.73 -8.35
N LEU A 57 1.17 -12.77 -8.17
CA LEU A 57 0.16 -12.91 -7.13
C LEU A 57 -0.63 -14.18 -7.47
N GLY A 58 -0.88 -15.04 -6.49
CA GLY A 58 -1.52 -16.35 -6.68
C GLY A 58 -2.85 -16.26 -7.45
N PRO A 59 -3.39 -17.41 -7.89
CA PRO A 59 -4.59 -17.45 -8.74
C PRO A 59 -5.77 -16.66 -8.16
#